data_AF-A0A956Z2R8-F1
#
_entry.id   AF-A0A956Z2R8-F1
#
_cell.length_a   1.000
_cell.length_b   1.000
_cell.length_c   1.000
_cell.angle_alpha   90.00
_cell.angle_beta   90.00
_cell.angle_gamma   90.00
#
_symmetry.space_group_name_H-M   'P 1'
#
loop_
_entity.id
_entity.type
_entity.pdbx_description
1 polymer ?
#
loop_
_entity_poly.entity_id
_entity_poly.type
_entity_poly.pdbx_seq_one_letter_code
_entity_poly.pdbx_strand_id
1 'polypeptide(L)'
;MTKRHWLSILTLIAAILLVGCDTGGTALPTSNNGTVSRPDNAIDVSIIYAPESDLYMPQVIDDFNRTYAQGLNPVTGQRLAAGERPIYVTGKSGSSGTVMQGIVNAFIAPNNQNVEQPVIFQPSVSHWLALANFQSGRRVFDLSQARGTALAPVVMAIWESRLRAIQDTVGYQDIGWEELLDAL
;
A
#
# COMPACT_ATOMS: atom_id res chain seq x y z
N MET A 1 8.38 40.02 55.55
CA MET A 1 7.91 39.55 54.22
C MET A 1 6.56 38.87 54.41
N THR A 2 5.51 39.42 53.81
CA THR A 2 4.11 39.04 54.05
C THR A 2 3.74 37.76 53.30
N LYS A 3 2.87 36.92 53.88
CA LYS A 3 2.40 35.62 53.33
C LYS A 3 1.94 35.68 51.85
N ARG A 4 1.57 36.88 51.38
CA ARG A 4 1.18 37.17 50.00
C ARG A 4 2.32 37.05 49.00
N HIS A 5 3.56 37.37 49.37
CA HIS A 5 4.74 37.16 48.51
C HIS A 5 5.16 35.69 48.42
N TRP A 6 4.88 34.91 49.46
CA TRP A 6 5.19 33.48 49.47
C TRP A 6 4.27 32.68 48.55
N LEU A 7 2.97 33.03 48.51
CA LEU A 7 2.04 32.45 47.53
C LEU A 7 2.41 32.80 46.08
N SER A 8 2.89 34.02 45.81
CA SER A 8 3.32 34.44 44.47
C SER A 8 4.58 33.73 43.99
N ILE A 9 5.53 33.45 44.90
CA ILE A 9 6.73 32.67 44.57
C ILE A 9 6.37 31.19 44.35
N LEU A 10 5.47 30.63 45.16
CA LEU A 10 5.03 29.23 45.00
C LEU A 10 4.27 29.01 43.68
N THR A 11 3.46 29.98 43.25
CA THR A 11 2.75 29.91 41.94
C THR A 11 3.68 30.10 40.75
N LEU A 12 4.72 30.93 40.87
CA LEU A 12 5.73 31.09 39.82
C LEU A 12 6.61 29.84 39.67
N ILE A 13 6.97 29.17 40.77
CA ILE A 13 7.73 27.91 40.75
C ILE A 13 6.87 26.75 40.20
N ALA A 14 5.58 26.72 40.51
CA ALA A 14 4.65 25.74 39.94
C ALA A 14 4.46 25.92 38.41
N ALA A 15 4.46 27.16 37.92
CA ALA A 15 4.37 27.45 36.48
C ALA A 15 5.63 27.06 35.69
N ILE A 16 6.81 27.09 36.32
CA ILE A 16 8.07 26.67 35.68
C ILE A 16 8.22 25.15 35.66
N LEU A 17 7.66 24.43 36.65
CA LEU A 17 7.69 22.96 36.69
C LEU A 17 6.68 22.29 35.73
N LEU A 18 5.69 23.03 35.21
CA LEU A 18 4.70 22.52 34.24
C LEU A 18 5.16 22.61 32.78
N VAL A 19 6.31 23.23 32.48
CA VAL A 19 6.91 23.28 31.13
C VAL A 19 7.80 22.05 30.85
N GLY A 20 7.96 21.13 31.82
CA GLY A 20 8.84 19.97 31.75
C GLY A 20 8.19 18.61 31.44
N CYS A 21 6.90 18.54 31.12
CA CYS A 21 6.20 17.30 30.81
C CYS A 21 5.63 17.29 29.38
N ASP A 22 6.50 17.38 28.37
CA ASP A 22 6.15 16.83 27.06
C ASP A 22 6.38 15.31 27.12
N THR A 23 5.30 14.60 27.42
CA THR A 23 5.25 13.15 27.45
C THR A 23 4.87 12.67 26.07
N GLY A 24 5.85 12.12 25.34
CA GLY A 24 5.59 11.10 24.33
C GLY A 24 4.75 11.51 23.13
N GLY A 25 4.92 12.73 22.61
CA GLY A 25 4.56 13.01 21.22
C GLY A 25 5.62 12.46 20.28
N THR A 26 5.47 11.21 19.83
CA THR A 26 6.11 10.79 18.57
C THR A 26 5.57 11.73 17.50
N ALA A 27 6.32 12.79 17.21
CA ALA A 27 6.14 13.56 16.01
C ALA A 27 6.19 12.56 14.86
N LEU A 28 5.03 12.32 14.23
CA LEU A 28 5.00 11.70 12.92
C LEU A 28 6.01 12.47 12.07
N PRO A 29 7.02 11.81 11.49
CA PRO A 29 7.97 12.50 10.65
C PRO A 29 7.16 13.19 9.56
N THR A 30 7.25 14.52 9.52
CA THR A 30 6.77 15.33 8.43
C THR A 30 7.27 14.71 7.13
N SER A 31 6.36 14.45 6.19
CA SER A 31 6.65 13.92 4.87
C SER A 31 7.63 14.86 4.17
N ASN A 32 8.92 14.59 4.31
CA ASN A 32 9.92 15.10 3.40
C ASN A 32 9.64 14.41 2.06
N ASN A 33 9.12 15.19 1.11
CA ASN A 33 8.91 14.85 -0.30
C ASN A 33 10.22 14.55 -1.07
N GLY A 34 11.27 14.11 -0.38
CA GLY A 34 12.49 13.59 -0.99
C GLY A 34 12.38 12.09 -1.14
N THR A 35 12.65 11.59 -2.34
CA THR A 35 12.79 10.16 -2.61
C THR A 35 13.82 9.55 -1.65
N VAL A 36 13.43 8.51 -0.92
CA VAL A 36 14.32 7.86 0.06
C VAL A 36 15.42 7.11 -0.70
N SER A 37 16.69 7.47 -0.45
CA SER A 37 17.82 6.77 -1.07
C SER A 37 17.94 5.35 -0.54
N ARG A 38 18.13 4.39 -1.43
CA ARG A 38 18.41 2.99 -1.08
C ARG A 38 19.68 2.88 -0.21
N PRO A 39 19.63 2.24 0.98
CA PRO A 39 20.83 1.96 1.79
C PRO A 39 21.78 0.97 1.11
N ASP A 40 23.10 1.13 1.29
CA ASP A 40 24.10 0.28 0.64
C ASP A 40 23.97 -1.20 1.00
N ASN A 41 23.69 -1.50 2.27
CA ASN A 41 23.54 -2.86 2.79
C ASN A 41 22.10 -3.39 2.74
N ALA A 42 21.18 -2.71 2.04
CA ALA A 42 19.77 -3.10 2.01
C ALA A 42 19.54 -4.49 1.40
N ILE A 43 18.47 -5.15 1.83
CA ILE A 43 17.88 -6.29 1.13
C ILE A 43 16.85 -5.73 0.15
N ASP A 44 17.02 -6.02 -1.14
CA ASP A 44 16.08 -5.56 -2.16
C ASP A 44 14.88 -6.49 -2.27
N VAL A 45 13.70 -5.88 -2.27
CA VAL A 45 12.43 -6.57 -2.50
C VAL A 45 11.71 -5.86 -3.64
N SER A 46 11.40 -6.59 -4.70
CA SER A 46 10.56 -6.09 -5.79
C SER A 46 9.12 -6.54 -5.58
N ILE A 47 8.18 -5.62 -5.71
CA ILE A 47 6.75 -5.91 -5.74
C ILE A 47 6.15 -5.52 -7.08
N ILE A 48 5.37 -6.42 -7.67
CA ILE A 48 4.45 -6.06 -8.76
C ILE A 48 3.04 -6.20 -8.22
N TYR A 49 2.27 -5.12 -8.29
CA TYR A 49 0.93 -5.03 -7.75
C TYR A 49 -0.09 -4.70 -8.84
N ALA A 50 -1.34 -5.07 -8.60
CA ALA A 50 -2.40 -4.85 -9.56
C ALA A 50 -2.72 -3.34 -9.67
N PRO A 51 -3.14 -2.84 -10.85
CA PRO A 51 -3.36 -1.41 -11.07
C PRO A 51 -4.38 -0.79 -10.13
N GLU A 52 -5.33 -1.58 -9.62
CA GLU A 52 -6.30 -1.15 -8.62
C GLU A 52 -5.66 -0.71 -7.30
N SER A 53 -4.42 -1.12 -7.03
CA SER A 53 -3.66 -0.75 -5.84
C SER A 53 -2.74 0.45 -6.04
N ASP A 54 -2.62 0.97 -7.26
CA ASP A 54 -1.74 2.10 -7.60
C ASP A 54 -2.10 3.39 -6.84
N LEU A 55 -3.37 3.50 -6.40
CA LEU A 55 -3.86 4.62 -5.61
C LEU A 55 -3.21 4.76 -4.22
N TYR A 56 -2.64 3.67 -3.68
CA TYR A 56 -2.07 3.67 -2.33
C TYR A 56 -0.70 3.01 -2.23
N MET A 57 -0.37 2.06 -3.12
CA MET A 57 0.85 1.28 -3.02
C MET A 57 2.15 2.11 -3.12
N PRO A 58 2.27 3.13 -4.00
CA PRO A 58 3.45 3.99 -4.04
C PRO A 58 3.74 4.64 -2.68
N GLN A 59 2.70 5.19 -2.03
CA GLN A 59 2.86 5.80 -0.71
C GLN A 59 3.23 4.77 0.35
N VAL A 60 2.60 3.59 0.35
CA VAL A 60 2.94 2.51 1.30
C VAL A 60 4.40 2.09 1.17
N ILE A 61 4.91 1.96 -0.05
CA ILE A 61 6.32 1.63 -0.33
C ILE A 61 7.24 2.75 0.17
N ASP A 62 6.91 4.00 -0.12
CA ASP A 62 7.71 5.15 0.30
C ASP A 62 7.78 5.26 1.82
N ASP A 63 6.65 5.10 2.51
CA ASP A 63 6.60 5.14 3.98
C ASP A 63 7.39 3.98 4.59
N PHE A 64 7.25 2.77 4.05
CA PHE A 64 8.01 1.59 4.48
C PHE A 64 9.53 1.81 4.34
N ASN A 65 9.96 2.29 3.17
CA ASN A 65 11.37 2.59 2.90
C ASN A 65 11.90 3.71 3.81
N ARG A 66 11.08 4.76 4.02
CA ARG A 66 11.42 5.88 4.89
C ARG A 66 11.60 5.43 6.33
N THR A 67 10.75 4.54 6.84
CA THR A 67 10.88 4.00 8.20
C THR A 67 12.20 3.22 8.36
N TYR A 68 12.55 2.37 7.39
CA TYR A 68 13.84 1.68 7.41
C TYR A 68 15.03 2.65 7.31
N ALA A 69 14.94 3.70 6.50
CA ALA A 69 15.99 4.73 6.40
C ALA A 69 16.19 5.51 7.71
N GLN A 70 15.16 5.59 8.55
CA GLN A 70 15.26 6.15 9.90
C GLN A 70 15.85 5.17 10.94
N GLY A 71 16.23 3.96 10.51
CA GLY A 71 16.73 2.91 11.39
C GLY A 71 15.66 2.28 12.26
N LEU A 72 14.40 2.30 11.80
CA LEU A 72 13.26 1.71 12.49
C LEU A 72 12.69 0.52 11.70
N ASN A 73 12.18 -0.47 12.42
CA ASN A 73 11.42 -1.57 11.84
C ASN A 73 9.99 -1.10 11.55
N PRO A 74 9.49 -1.14 10.30
CA PRO A 74 8.17 -0.62 9.94
C PRO A 74 6.99 -1.42 10.49
N VAL A 75 7.22 -2.66 10.96
CA VAL A 75 6.18 -3.50 11.56
C VAL A 75 6.07 -3.26 13.07
N THR A 76 7.20 -3.06 13.74
CA THR A 76 7.23 -2.96 15.22
C THR A 76 7.44 -1.54 15.75
N GLY A 77 7.91 -0.61 14.90
CA GLY A 77 8.29 0.75 15.29
C GLY A 77 9.57 0.85 16.12
N GLN A 78 10.22 -0.27 16.42
CA GLN A 78 11.44 -0.31 17.22
C GLN A 78 12.68 0.00 16.38
N ARG A 79 13.79 0.40 17.02
CA ARG A 79 15.07 0.51 16.32
C ARG A 79 15.51 -0.84 15.79
N LEU A 80 16.14 -0.84 14.62
CA LEU A 80 16.78 -2.01 14.05
C LEU A 80 17.84 -2.56 15.00
N ALA A 81 17.91 -3.88 15.13
CA ALA A 81 18.93 -4.53 15.93
C ALA A 81 20.33 -4.31 15.33
N ALA A 82 21.37 -4.48 16.14
CA ALA A 82 22.74 -4.39 15.66
C ALA A 82 22.99 -5.44 14.57
N GLY A 83 23.43 -4.99 13.39
CA GLY A 83 23.67 -5.86 12.22
C GLY A 83 22.41 -6.26 11.43
N GLU A 84 21.22 -5.83 11.85
CA GLU A 84 20.01 -5.99 11.06
C GLU A 84 20.10 -5.14 9.78
N ARG A 85 19.80 -5.77 8.65
CA ARG A 85 19.82 -5.11 7.34
C ARG A 85 18.45 -4.48 7.05
N PRO A 86 18.39 -3.22 6.62
CA PRO A 86 17.14 -2.63 6.19
C PRO A 86 16.61 -3.34 4.94
N ILE A 87 15.29 -3.36 4.77
CA ILE A 87 14.65 -3.79 3.53
C ILE A 87 14.36 -2.54 2.70
N TYR A 88 14.68 -2.59 1.41
CA TYR A 88 14.31 -1.56 0.45
C TYR A 88 13.38 -2.15 -0.60
N VAL A 89 12.18 -1.61 -0.68
CA VAL A 89 11.13 -2.09 -1.59
C VAL A 89 11.10 -1.19 -2.83
N THR A 90 11.08 -1.82 -4.00
CA THR A 90 10.74 -1.17 -5.27
C THR A 90 9.47 -1.77 -5.81
N GLY A 91 8.60 -0.94 -6.40
CA GLY A 91 7.31 -1.41 -6.86
C GLY A 91 6.90 -0.83 -8.21
N LYS A 92 6.17 -1.62 -8.98
CA LYS A 92 5.47 -1.16 -10.18
C LYS A 92 4.07 -1.75 -10.25
N SER A 93 3.14 -0.96 -10.80
CA SER A 93 1.84 -1.45 -11.24
C SER A 93 1.99 -2.37 -12.44
N GLY A 94 1.16 -3.42 -12.52
CA GLY A 94 1.13 -4.34 -13.65
C GLY A 94 -0.16 -5.13 -13.75
N SER A 95 -0.67 -5.29 -14.98
CA SER A 95 -1.85 -6.14 -15.25
C SER A 95 -1.64 -7.54 -14.68
N SER A 96 -2.55 -8.00 -13.83
CA SER A 96 -2.41 -9.28 -13.13
C SER A 96 -2.25 -10.45 -14.09
N GLY A 97 -2.99 -10.46 -15.21
CA GLY A 97 -2.87 -11.51 -16.23
C GLY A 97 -1.54 -11.47 -16.97
N THR A 98 -1.08 -10.27 -17.37
CA THR A 98 0.21 -10.10 -18.08
C THR A 98 1.39 -10.47 -17.20
N VAL A 99 1.39 -10.02 -15.95
CA VAL A 99 2.44 -10.31 -14.97
C VAL A 99 2.45 -11.80 -14.61
N MET A 100 1.28 -12.40 -14.38
CA MET A 100 1.14 -13.84 -14.16
C MET A 100 1.78 -14.64 -15.32
N GLN A 101 1.48 -14.25 -16.57
CA GLN A 101 2.11 -14.89 -17.73
C GLN A 101 3.62 -14.67 -17.77
N GLY A 102 4.10 -13.48 -17.39
CA GLY A 102 5.54 -13.19 -17.29
C GLY A 102 6.25 -14.06 -16.24
N ILE A 103 5.59 -14.32 -15.12
CA ILE A 103 6.08 -15.22 -14.06
C ILE A 103 6.12 -16.67 -14.57
N VAL A 104 5.08 -17.12 -15.27
CA VAL A 104 5.07 -18.46 -15.89
C VAL A 104 6.21 -18.58 -16.91
N ASN A 105 6.36 -17.58 -17.78
CA ASN A 105 7.40 -17.54 -18.80
C ASN A 105 8.80 -17.58 -18.21
N ALA A 106 9.03 -16.97 -17.04
CA ALA A 106 10.31 -17.06 -16.33
C ALA A 106 10.76 -18.51 -16.06
N PHE A 107 9.82 -19.46 -15.98
CA PHE A 107 10.11 -20.88 -15.79
C PHE A 107 10.15 -21.68 -17.09
N ILE A 108 9.19 -21.45 -18.00
CA ILE A 108 8.97 -22.34 -19.16
C ILE A 108 9.47 -21.76 -20.48
N ALA A 109 9.64 -20.44 -20.56
CA ALA A 109 10.06 -19.72 -21.77
C ALA A 109 10.88 -18.46 -21.40
N PRO A 110 12.05 -18.61 -20.74
CA PRO A 110 12.77 -17.47 -20.15
C PRO A 110 13.32 -16.46 -21.15
N ASN A 111 13.33 -16.78 -22.45
CA ASN A 111 13.71 -15.86 -23.53
C ASN A 111 12.51 -15.12 -24.13
N ASN A 112 11.32 -15.24 -23.54
CA ASN A 112 10.13 -14.51 -23.97
C ASN A 112 10.31 -12.99 -23.72
N GLN A 113 9.64 -12.16 -24.51
CA GLN A 113 9.65 -10.70 -24.30
C GLN A 113 8.98 -10.30 -22.98
N ASN A 114 7.98 -11.07 -22.52
CA ASN A 114 7.31 -10.91 -21.25
C ASN A 114 7.86 -11.93 -20.25
N VAL A 115 8.78 -11.50 -19.40
CA VAL A 115 9.33 -12.28 -18.29
C VAL A 115 9.35 -11.38 -17.05
N GLU A 116 8.79 -11.88 -15.95
CA GLU A 116 8.71 -11.15 -14.69
C GLU A 116 9.20 -12.06 -13.55
N GLN A 117 10.03 -11.52 -12.66
CA GLN A 117 10.59 -12.23 -11.50
C GLN A 117 10.48 -11.38 -10.23
N PRO A 118 9.26 -10.96 -9.81
CA PRO A 118 9.11 -10.20 -8.59
C PRO A 118 9.33 -11.08 -7.35
N VAL A 119 9.77 -10.46 -6.26
CA VAL A 119 9.78 -11.11 -4.94
C VAL A 119 8.35 -11.23 -4.40
N ILE A 120 7.54 -10.19 -4.59
CA ILE A 120 6.13 -10.14 -4.18
C ILE A 120 5.25 -9.89 -5.40
N PHE A 121 4.23 -10.72 -5.58
CA PHE A 121 3.18 -10.49 -6.55
C PHE A 121 1.84 -10.32 -5.84
N GLN A 122 1.20 -9.15 -6.01
CA GLN A 122 -0.12 -8.84 -5.48
C GLN A 122 -1.10 -8.71 -6.66
N PRO A 123 -1.76 -9.80 -7.08
CA PRO A 123 -2.77 -9.74 -8.14
C PRO A 123 -4.10 -9.18 -7.62
N SER A 124 -4.96 -8.79 -8.56
CA SER A 124 -6.33 -8.34 -8.28
C SER A 124 -7.20 -9.44 -7.66
N VAL A 125 -6.94 -10.71 -8.02
CA VAL A 125 -7.58 -11.89 -7.44
C VAL A 125 -6.59 -13.04 -7.28
N SER A 126 -6.77 -13.86 -6.24
CA SER A 126 -5.90 -15.00 -5.94
C SER A 126 -5.93 -16.10 -7.01
N HIS A 127 -6.95 -16.14 -7.87
CA HIS A 127 -7.04 -17.09 -9.00
C HIS A 127 -5.83 -17.01 -9.94
N TRP A 128 -5.21 -15.83 -10.08
CA TRP A 128 -3.99 -15.68 -10.87
C TRP A 128 -2.81 -16.48 -10.30
N LEU A 129 -2.72 -16.60 -8.97
CA LEU A 129 -1.69 -17.40 -8.30
C LEU A 129 -1.89 -18.89 -8.57
N ALA A 130 -3.14 -19.35 -8.55
CA ALA A 130 -3.49 -20.72 -8.86
C ALA A 130 -3.21 -21.06 -10.33
N LEU A 131 -3.55 -20.14 -11.25
CA LEU A 131 -3.28 -20.31 -12.67
C LEU A 131 -1.79 -20.35 -12.97
N ALA A 132 -0.98 -19.52 -12.31
CA ALA A 132 0.48 -19.55 -12.44
C ALA A 132 1.05 -20.93 -12.06
N ASN A 133 0.57 -21.52 -10.96
CA ASN A 133 0.98 -22.86 -10.53
C ASN A 133 0.61 -23.92 -11.57
N PHE A 134 -0.64 -23.85 -12.07
CA PHE A 134 -1.13 -24.78 -13.09
C PHE A 134 -0.32 -24.71 -14.38
N GLN A 135 -0.14 -23.50 -14.94
CA GLN A 135 0.54 -23.31 -16.22
C GLN A 135 2.06 -23.54 -16.16
N SER A 136 2.69 -23.24 -15.01
CA SER A 136 4.11 -23.56 -14.81
C SER A 136 4.37 -25.03 -14.48
N GLY A 137 3.34 -25.81 -14.16
CA GLY A 137 3.46 -27.19 -13.70
C GLY A 137 4.18 -27.32 -12.35
N ARG A 138 4.16 -26.27 -11.52
CA ARG A 138 4.94 -26.17 -10.27
C ARG A 138 4.17 -25.41 -9.19
N ARG A 139 4.56 -25.59 -7.93
CA ARG A 139 4.05 -24.77 -6.82
C ARG A 139 4.91 -23.51 -6.67
N VAL A 140 4.66 -22.52 -7.53
CA VAL A 140 5.29 -21.18 -7.46
C VAL A 140 4.75 -20.40 -6.26
N PHE A 141 3.44 -20.51 -6.02
CA PHE A 141 2.74 -19.86 -4.91
C PHE A 141 2.13 -20.86 -3.96
N ASP A 142 2.23 -20.59 -2.66
CA ASP A 142 1.46 -21.30 -1.64
C ASP A 142 0.10 -20.65 -1.42
N LEU A 143 -0.95 -21.22 -2.05
CA LEU A 143 -2.31 -20.70 -1.95
C LEU A 143 -2.88 -20.77 -0.51
N SER A 144 -2.35 -21.63 0.36
CA SER A 144 -2.78 -21.68 1.77
C SER A 144 -2.32 -20.47 2.57
N GLN A 145 -1.27 -19.79 2.09
CA GLN A 145 -0.72 -18.57 2.68
C GLN A 145 -1.16 -17.30 1.95
N ALA A 146 -1.89 -17.43 0.83
CA ALA A 146 -2.48 -16.29 0.17
C ALA A 146 -3.53 -15.63 1.09
N ARG A 147 -3.47 -14.31 1.21
CA ARG A 147 -4.39 -13.50 2.01
C ARG A 147 -4.99 -12.42 1.14
N GLY A 148 -6.30 -12.25 1.22
CA GLY A 148 -6.97 -11.08 0.64
C GLY A 148 -6.57 -9.84 1.43
N THR A 149 -6.02 -8.84 0.75
CA THR A 149 -5.62 -7.56 1.36
C THR A 149 -6.68 -6.48 1.18
N ALA A 150 -7.52 -6.60 0.15
CA ALA A 150 -8.63 -5.70 -0.13
C ALA A 150 -9.74 -6.43 -0.88
N LEU A 151 -10.97 -5.92 -0.79
CA LEU A 151 -12.12 -6.35 -1.58
C LEU A 151 -12.61 -5.15 -2.40
N ALA A 152 -12.69 -5.31 -3.71
CA ALA A 152 -13.23 -4.32 -4.62
C ALA A 152 -14.57 -4.82 -5.18
N PRO A 153 -15.70 -4.17 -4.86
CA PRO A 153 -16.98 -4.54 -5.47
C PRO A 153 -16.97 -4.18 -6.95
N VAL A 154 -17.55 -5.05 -7.77
CA VAL A 154 -17.84 -4.71 -9.17
C VAL A 154 -19.06 -3.80 -9.18
N VAL A 155 -18.89 -2.61 -9.72
CA VAL A 155 -19.94 -1.61 -9.89
C VAL A 155 -19.96 -1.13 -11.33
N MET A 156 -21.13 -0.74 -11.84
CA MET A 156 -21.20 0.06 -13.04
C MET A 156 -21.23 1.53 -12.65
N ALA A 157 -20.21 2.25 -13.09
CA ALA A 157 -20.20 3.70 -13.03
C ALA A 157 -20.83 4.24 -14.32
N ILE A 158 -21.87 5.06 -14.19
CA ILE A 158 -22.50 5.76 -15.31
C ILE A 158 -22.54 7.26 -15.05
N TRP A 159 -22.31 8.06 -16.09
CA TRP A 159 -22.51 9.50 -16.05
C TRP A 159 -23.99 9.83 -15.96
N GLU A 160 -24.36 10.82 -15.14
CA GLU A 160 -25.76 11.23 -14.97
C GLU A 160 -26.44 11.60 -16.30
N SER A 161 -25.72 12.25 -17.21
CA SER A 161 -26.25 12.58 -18.55
C SER A 161 -26.61 11.34 -19.37
N ARG A 162 -25.84 10.25 -19.24
CA ARG A 162 -26.13 8.98 -19.90
C ARG A 162 -27.28 8.25 -19.23
N LEU A 163 -27.33 8.27 -17.90
CA LEU A 163 -28.44 7.70 -17.16
C LEU A 163 -29.76 8.35 -17.56
N ARG A 164 -29.81 9.69 -17.61
CA ARG A 164 -30.98 10.45 -18.05
C ARG A 164 -31.39 10.12 -19.48
N ALA A 165 -30.43 10.02 -20.41
CA ALA A 165 -30.74 9.65 -21.79
C ALA A 165 -31.37 8.25 -21.92
N ILE A 166 -30.92 7.30 -21.10
CA ILE A 166 -31.51 5.95 -21.05
C ILE A 166 -32.94 6.05 -20.49
N GLN A 167 -33.13 6.74 -19.36
CA GLN A 167 -34.45 6.95 -18.75
C GLN A 167 -35.45 7.60 -19.72
N ASP A 168 -35.02 8.61 -20.47
CA ASP A 168 -35.85 9.27 -21.48
C ASP A 168 -36.24 8.32 -22.64
N THR A 169 -35.38 7.33 -22.93
CA THR A 169 -35.62 6.34 -23.99
C THR A 169 -36.56 5.24 -23.54
N VAL A 170 -36.36 4.69 -22.34
CA VAL A 170 -37.14 3.55 -21.82
C VAL A 170 -38.42 3.97 -21.11
N GLY A 171 -38.52 5.24 -20.69
CA GLY A 171 -39.72 5.82 -20.10
C GLY A 171 -39.93 5.52 -18.60
N TYR A 172 -38.91 5.00 -17.90
CA TYR A 172 -38.94 4.76 -16.45
C TYR A 172 -37.62 5.14 -15.79
N GLN A 173 -37.67 5.35 -14.47
CA GLN A 173 -36.57 5.93 -13.69
C GLN A 173 -35.58 4.89 -13.15
N ASP A 174 -36.05 3.71 -12.76
CA ASP A 174 -35.22 2.65 -12.19
C ASP A 174 -34.51 1.88 -13.32
N ILE A 175 -33.24 2.21 -13.55
CA ILE A 175 -32.42 1.59 -14.59
C ILE A 175 -31.61 0.44 -13.98
N GLY A 176 -31.79 -0.75 -14.53
CA GLY A 176 -31.10 -1.97 -14.14
C GLY A 176 -29.88 -2.27 -15.02
N TRP A 177 -29.35 -3.48 -14.84
CA TRP A 177 -28.19 -3.94 -15.61
C TRP A 177 -28.50 -4.14 -17.09
N GLU A 178 -29.72 -4.58 -17.42
CA GLU A 178 -30.14 -4.87 -18.79
C GLU A 178 -30.13 -3.61 -19.65
N GLU A 179 -30.76 -2.53 -19.16
CA GLU A 179 -30.83 -1.26 -19.87
C GLU A 179 -29.46 -0.60 -20.01
N LEU A 180 -28.58 -0.80 -19.03
CA LEU A 180 -27.21 -0.28 -19.08
C LEU A 180 -26.36 -1.03 -20.10
N LEU A 181 -26.56 -2.34 -20.27
CA LEU A 181 -25.84 -3.15 -21.24
C LEU A 181 -26.32 -2.89 -22.68
N ASP A 182 -27.62 -2.68 -22.88
CA ASP A 182 -28.17 -2.34 -24.20
C ASP A 182 -27.72 -0.96 -24.71
N ALA A 183 -27.25 -0.09 -23.82
CA ALA A 183 -26.82 1.28 -24.13
C ALA A 183 -25.30 1.46 -24.30
N LEU A 184 -24.49 0.42 -24.08
CA LEU A 184 -23.03 0.40 -24.28
C LEU A 184 -22.67 0.10 -25.74
#